data_AF-A0A9Q3B9U4-F1
#
_entry.id   AF-A0A9Q3B9U4-F1
#
_cell.length_a   1.000
_cell.length_b   1.000
_cell.length_c   1.000
_cell.angle_alpha   90.00
_cell.angle_beta   90.00
_cell.angle_gamma   90.00
#
_symmetry.space_group_name_H-M   'P 1'
#
loop_
_entity.id
_entity.type
_entity.pdbx_description
1 polymer ?
#
loop_
_entity_poly.entity_id
_entity_poly.type
_entity_poly.pdbx_seq_one_letter_code
_entity_poly.pdbx_strand_id
1 'polypeptide(L)'
;MATVVGKTVKEVIDNNHIVIYSKSYCLAIQDYLFELTNQKTVPNIFIAQKHIGGSDDLSELYDSGALLPLVTQKPTRFNRNFIDYNRNNNFWLGLIILTSLIGFGFFVKKRKNSFQTSNVSTLRKTKV
;
A
#
# COMPACT_ATOMS: atom_id res chain seq x y z
N MET A 1 -17.36 -10.24 -18.52
CA MET A 1 -17.20 -10.35 -17.04
C MET A 1 -15.79 -10.75 -16.60
N ALA A 2 -15.13 -11.75 -17.20
CA ALA A 2 -13.78 -12.22 -16.80
C ALA A 2 -12.72 -11.10 -16.70
N THR A 3 -12.83 -10.05 -17.50
CA THR A 3 -11.87 -8.95 -17.58
C THR A 3 -11.88 -7.99 -16.39
N VAL A 4 -12.99 -7.84 -15.67
CA VAL A 4 -13.06 -6.90 -14.52
C VAL A 4 -12.45 -7.54 -13.29
N VAL A 5 -12.80 -8.80 -13.03
CA VAL A 5 -12.28 -9.57 -11.88
C VAL A 5 -10.77 -9.71 -11.97
N GLY A 6 -10.23 -10.12 -13.13
CA GLY A 6 -8.79 -10.25 -13.32
C GLY A 6 -8.03 -8.94 -13.11
N LYS A 7 -8.57 -7.81 -13.61
CA LYS A 7 -7.99 -6.48 -13.37
C LYS A 7 -7.94 -6.14 -11.88
N THR A 8 -9.03 -6.37 -11.14
CA THR A 8 -9.07 -6.12 -9.70
C THR A 8 -8.11 -7.01 -8.93
N VAL A 9 -8.05 -8.31 -9.24
CA VAL A 9 -7.10 -9.24 -8.60
C VAL A 9 -5.66 -8.79 -8.85
N LYS A 10 -5.33 -8.45 -10.10
CA LYS A 10 -4.00 -7.97 -10.45
C LYS A 10 -3.66 -6.66 -9.74
N GLU A 11 -4.61 -5.72 -9.67
CA GLU A 11 -4.42 -4.45 -8.98
C GLU A 11 -4.19 -4.64 -7.47
N VAL A 12 -4.92 -5.58 -6.84
CA VAL A 12 -4.71 -5.94 -5.43
C VAL A 12 -3.31 -6.50 -5.22
N ILE A 13 -2.82 -7.37 -6.10
CA ILE A 13 -1.46 -7.92 -6.03
C ILE A 13 -0.42 -6.81 -6.24
N ASP A 14 -0.61 -5.95 -7.23
CA ASP A 14 0.33 -4.89 -7.61
C ASP A 14 0.44 -3.78 -6.53
N ASN A 15 -0.66 -3.48 -5.83
CA ASN A 15 -0.71 -2.39 -4.85
C ASN A 15 -0.39 -2.81 -3.42
N ASN A 16 -0.37 -4.11 -3.13
CA ASN A 16 -0.10 -4.62 -1.79
C ASN A 16 1.22 -5.38 -1.74
N HIS A 17 1.94 -5.24 -0.63
CA HIS A 17 3.20 -5.96 -0.44
C HIS A 17 2.99 -7.45 -0.18
N ILE A 18 1.90 -7.81 0.50
CA ILE A 18 1.53 -9.18 0.84
C ILE A 18 0.05 -9.35 0.53
N VAL A 19 -0.31 -10.42 -0.19
CA VAL A 19 -1.68 -10.80 -0.50
C VAL A 19 -1.86 -12.30 -0.33
N ILE A 20 -2.94 -12.71 0.31
CA ILE A 20 -3.26 -14.12 0.55
C ILE A 20 -4.69 -14.39 0.11
N TYR A 21 -4.88 -15.30 -0.84
CA TYR A 21 -6.19 -15.81 -1.23
C TYR A 21 -6.43 -17.17 -0.56
N SER A 22 -7.01 -17.15 0.64
CA SER A 22 -7.21 -18.35 1.46
C SER A 22 -8.47 -19.16 1.11
N LYS A 23 -9.49 -18.50 0.58
CA LYS A 23 -10.74 -19.12 0.11
C LYS A 23 -11.26 -18.35 -1.08
N SER A 24 -11.66 -19.08 -2.13
CA SER A 24 -12.27 -18.52 -3.33
C SER A 24 -13.69 -19.08 -3.48
N TYR A 25 -14.69 -18.36 -2.98
CA TYR A 25 -16.11 -18.70 -3.20
C TYR A 25 -16.60 -18.33 -4.60
N CYS A 26 -15.80 -17.55 -5.33
CA CYS A 26 -16.09 -17.11 -6.69
C CYS A 26 -15.18 -17.87 -7.67
N LEU A 27 -15.80 -18.67 -8.55
CA LEU A 27 -15.09 -19.44 -9.58
C LEU A 27 -14.24 -18.54 -10.48
N ALA A 28 -14.75 -17.36 -10.86
CA ALA A 28 -14.02 -16.43 -11.72
C ALA A 28 -12.68 -15.94 -11.11
N ILE A 29 -12.57 -15.86 -9.79
CA ILE A 29 -11.30 -15.53 -9.11
C ILE A 29 -10.37 -16.74 -9.15
N GLN A 30 -10.90 -17.94 -8.87
CA GLN A 30 -10.08 -19.16 -8.87
C GLN A 30 -9.56 -19.50 -10.27
N ASP A 31 -10.38 -19.33 -11.31
CA ASP A 31 -10.00 -19.52 -12.70
C ASP A 31 -8.91 -18.53 -13.10
N TYR A 32 -9.07 -17.24 -12.76
CA TYR A 32 -8.04 -16.23 -13.04
C TYR A 32 -6.74 -16.48 -12.26
N LEU A 33 -6.83 -16.89 -10.99
CA LEU A 33 -5.66 -17.28 -10.21
C LEU A 33 -4.97 -18.48 -10.85
N PHE A 34 -5.71 -19.49 -11.30
CA PHE A 34 -5.15 -20.64 -12.01
C PHE A 34 -4.49 -20.23 -13.33
N GLU A 35 -5.09 -19.34 -14.12
CA GLU A 35 -4.45 -18.80 -15.32
C GLU A 35 -3.16 -18.04 -15.01
N LEU A 36 -3.10 -17.31 -13.89
CA LEU A 36 -1.96 -16.51 -13.48
C LEU A 36 -0.82 -17.34 -12.88
N THR A 37 -1.14 -18.36 -12.08
CA THR A 37 -0.16 -19.08 -11.24
C THR A 37 0.00 -20.55 -11.61
N ASN A 38 -0.88 -21.09 -12.45
CA ASN A 38 -1.06 -22.53 -12.69
C ASN A 38 -1.40 -23.35 -11.43
N GLN A 39 -1.84 -22.72 -10.35
CA GLN A 39 -2.21 -23.38 -9.10
C GLN A 39 -3.73 -23.32 -8.85
N LYS A 40 -4.38 -24.49 -8.83
CA LYS A 40 -5.83 -24.60 -8.56
C LYS A 40 -6.18 -24.55 -7.07
N THR A 41 -5.24 -24.94 -6.22
CA THR A 41 -5.43 -25.05 -4.77
C THR A 41 -5.25 -23.71 -4.09
N VAL A 42 -6.12 -23.42 -3.13
CA VAL A 42 -5.91 -22.35 -2.16
C VAL A 42 -5.16 -22.93 -0.96
N PRO A 43 -4.30 -22.14 -0.28
CA PRO A 43 -4.05 -20.72 -0.50
C PRO A 43 -3.18 -20.43 -1.73
N ASN A 44 -3.44 -19.31 -2.42
CA ASN A 44 -2.47 -18.68 -3.33
C ASN A 44 -1.86 -17.47 -2.61
N ILE A 45 -0.54 -17.48 -2.39
CA ILE A 45 0.18 -16.48 -1.60
C ILE A 45 1.08 -15.64 -2.51
N PHE A 46 1.00 -14.32 -2.35
CA PHE A 46 1.83 -13.37 -3.08
C PHE A 46 2.59 -12.49 -2.09
N ILE A 47 3.91 -12.37 -2.29
CA ILE A 47 4.78 -11.46 -1.55
C ILE A 47 5.58 -10.69 -2.58
N ALA A 48 5.68 -9.37 -2.42
CA ALA A 48 6.44 -8.52 -3.34
C ALA A 48 6.00 -8.69 -4.81
N GLN A 49 4.68 -8.80 -5.05
CA GLN A 49 4.07 -9.04 -6.37
C GLN A 49 4.45 -10.40 -7.02
N LYS A 50 5.23 -11.24 -6.33
CA LYS A 50 5.63 -12.56 -6.79
C LYS A 50 4.73 -13.63 -6.18
N HIS A 51 4.30 -14.59 -7.00
CA HIS A 51 3.62 -15.78 -6.51
C HIS A 51 4.61 -16.67 -5.76
N ILE A 52 4.28 -16.99 -4.50
CA ILE A 52 5.09 -17.84 -3.62
C ILE A 52 4.61 -19.29 -3.69
N GLY A 53 3.30 -19.50 -3.80
CA GLY A 53 2.69 -20.83 -3.78
C GLY A 53 1.64 -20.97 -2.69
N GLY A 54 1.55 -22.18 -2.13
CA GLY A 54 0.66 -22.56 -1.05
C GLY A 54 1.26 -22.40 0.35
N SER A 55 0.66 -23.11 1.31
CA SER A 55 1.12 -23.10 2.71
C SER A 55 2.47 -23.78 2.88
N ASP A 56 2.68 -24.89 2.16
CA ASP A 56 3.91 -25.69 2.27
C ASP A 56 5.11 -24.92 1.70
N ASP A 57 4.94 -24.28 0.53
CA ASP A 57 5.95 -23.42 -0.08
C ASP A 57 6.34 -22.24 0.83
N LEU A 58 5.36 -21.66 1.54
CA LEU A 58 5.62 -20.59 2.51
C LEU A 58 6.39 -21.10 3.72
N SER A 59 6.09 -22.31 4.21
CA SER A 59 6.80 -22.93 5.33
C SER A 59 8.26 -23.20 4.95
N GLU A 60 8.50 -23.79 3.77
CA GLU A 60 9.85 -24.03 3.28
C GLU A 60 10.65 -22.72 3.09
N LEU A 61 9.99 -21.68 2.61
CA LEU A 61 10.58 -20.35 2.46
C LEU A 61 10.91 -19.69 3.81
N TYR A 62 10.11 -19.97 4.85
CA TYR A 62 10.40 -19.55 6.22
C TYR A 62 11.60 -20.31 6.79
N ASP A 63 11.60 -21.65 6.67
CA ASP A 63 12.63 -22.53 7.20
C ASP A 63 14.00 -22.29 6.54
N SER A 64 14.01 -21.94 5.25
CA SER A 64 15.23 -21.54 4.53
C SER A 64 15.74 -20.13 4.88
N GLY A 65 14.99 -19.34 5.66
CA GLY A 65 15.32 -17.95 6.01
C GLY A 65 15.13 -16.93 4.87
N ALA A 66 14.67 -17.37 3.70
CA ALA A 66 14.47 -16.53 2.52
C ALA A 66 13.20 -15.66 2.59
N LEU A 67 12.29 -15.95 3.52
CA LEU A 67 11.07 -15.16 3.70
C LEU A 67 11.35 -13.73 4.21
N LEU A 68 12.25 -13.58 5.18
CA LEU A 68 12.52 -12.28 5.81
C LEU A 68 13.01 -11.22 4.81
N PRO A 69 13.96 -11.51 3.90
CA PRO A 69 14.34 -10.58 2.83
C PRO A 69 13.16 -10.11 1.97
N LEU A 70 12.25 -11.03 1.61
CA LEU A 70 11.11 -10.73 0.76
C LEU A 70 10.06 -9.87 1.46
N VAL A 71 9.86 -10.06 2.77
CA VAL A 71 8.94 -9.22 3.56
C VAL A 71 9.55 -7.86 3.89
N THR A 72 10.88 -7.77 3.98
CA THR A 72 11.59 -6.54 4.35
C THR A 72 11.88 -5.63 3.15
N GLN A 73 11.77 -6.14 1.92
CA GLN A 73 12.00 -5.31 0.75
C GLN A 73 11.08 -4.09 0.75
N LYS A 74 11.59 -2.93 0.33
CA LYS A 74 10.76 -1.72 0.24
C LYS A 74 9.72 -1.92 -0.87
N PRO A 75 8.43 -1.64 -0.61
CA PRO A 75 7.41 -1.73 -1.63
C PRO A 75 7.71 -0.74 -2.76
N THR A 76 7.79 -1.25 -3.98
CA THR A 76 8.24 -0.54 -5.18
C THR A 76 7.28 0.56 -5.63
N ARG A 77 6.09 0.67 -5.03
CA ARG A 77 5.03 1.63 -5.39
C ARG A 77 4.52 2.52 -4.25
N PHE A 78 5.23 2.64 -3.15
CA PHE A 78 4.90 3.73 -2.21
C PHE A 78 5.25 5.06 -2.88
N ASN A 79 4.23 5.87 -3.22
CA ASN A 79 4.44 7.25 -3.66
C ASN A 79 5.08 8.04 -2.51
N ARG A 80 6.42 8.07 -2.51
CA ARG A 80 7.23 8.70 -1.46
C ARG A 80 7.18 10.22 -1.47
N ASN A 81 6.45 10.83 -2.41
CA ASN A 81 6.49 12.26 -2.65
C ASN A 81 5.90 13.11 -1.49
N PHE A 82 5.24 12.49 -0.50
CA PHE A 82 4.74 13.20 0.69
C PHE A 82 5.53 12.94 2.00
N ILE A 83 6.26 11.82 2.13
CA ILE A 83 6.88 11.43 3.41
C ILE A 83 8.39 11.69 3.43
N ASP A 84 9.05 11.75 2.27
CA ASP A 84 10.50 11.96 2.21
C ASP A 84 10.94 13.40 2.51
N TYR A 85 10.03 14.39 2.43
CA TYR A 85 10.33 15.75 2.89
C TYR A 85 10.56 15.81 4.40
N ASN A 86 9.94 14.94 5.20
CA ASN A 86 9.93 15.07 6.66
C ASN A 86 10.93 14.17 7.42
N ARG A 87 11.78 13.40 6.73
CA ARG A 87 12.79 12.54 7.39
C ARG A 87 14.20 13.15 7.44
N ASN A 88 14.53 14.06 6.52
CA ASN A 88 15.86 14.66 6.44
C ASN A 88 15.91 16.14 6.91
N ASN A 89 14.83 16.64 7.52
CA ASN A 89 14.68 18.04 7.95
C ASN A 89 15.36 18.36 9.31
N ASN A 90 16.52 17.79 9.58
CA ASN A 90 17.41 18.31 10.63
C ASN A 90 17.95 19.72 10.28
N PHE A 91 17.80 20.14 9.01
CA PHE A 91 18.14 21.50 8.56
C PHE A 91 17.07 22.55 8.88
N TRP A 92 15.78 22.19 8.90
CA TRP A 92 14.67 23.15 9.06
C TRP A 92 14.38 23.49 10.53
N LEU A 93 14.60 22.55 11.46
CA LEU A 93 14.47 22.81 12.89
C LEU A 93 15.56 23.77 13.40
N GLY A 94 16.76 23.69 12.84
CA GLY A 94 17.86 24.62 13.16
C GLY A 94 17.60 26.05 12.68
N LEU A 95 16.93 26.24 11.54
CA LEU A 95 16.60 27.56 11.01
C LEU A 95 15.56 28.30 11.88
N ILE A 96 14.58 27.58 12.43
CA ILE A 96 13.54 28.16 13.32
C ILE A 96 14.18 28.74 14.59
N ILE A 97 15.14 28.03 15.19
CA ILE A 97 15.84 28.50 16.41
C ILE A 97 16.77 29.69 16.09
N LEU A 98 17.39 29.72 14.91
CA LEU A 98 18.25 30.83 14.48
C LEU A 98 17.45 32.12 14.22
N THR A 99 16.21 32.02 13.71
CA THR A 99 15.33 33.20 13.53
C THR A 99 14.81 33.81 14.83
N SER A 100 14.78 33.05 15.93
CA SER A 100 14.41 33.58 17.25
C SER A 100 15.56 34.33 17.93
N LEU A 101 16.81 34.11 17.51
CA LEU A 101 18.00 34.82 18.02
C LEU A 101 18.29 36.13 17.27
N ILE A 102 17.82 36.26 16.02
CA ILE A 102 17.96 37.48 15.22
C ILE A 102 16.57 38.12 15.13
N GLY A 103 16.20 38.92 16.13
CA GLY A 103 14.92 39.63 16.10
C GLY A 103 14.89 40.69 14.98
N PHE A 104 14.20 40.43 13.87
CA PHE A 104 13.56 41.45 13.04
C PHE A 104 12.63 40.81 11.99
N GLY A 105 11.46 41.41 11.77
CA GLY A 105 10.32 40.81 11.08
C GLY A 105 10.56 40.35 9.63
N PHE A 106 10.36 39.05 9.39
CA PHE A 106 10.04 38.54 8.06
C PHE A 106 8.63 37.94 8.06
N PHE A 107 7.75 38.71 7.45
CA PHE A 107 6.36 38.45 7.15
C PHE A 107 6.16 37.12 6.40
N VAL A 108 5.85 36.04 7.13
CA VAL A 108 5.24 34.85 6.52
C VAL A 108 3.74 35.11 6.40
N LYS A 109 3.33 35.68 5.27
CA LYS A 109 1.93 35.69 4.81
C LYS A 109 1.45 34.24 4.75
N LYS A 110 0.71 33.81 5.78
CA LYS A 110 -0.01 32.54 5.78
C LYS A 110 -1.02 32.59 4.62
N ARG A 111 -0.73 31.94 3.48
CA ARG A 111 -1.76 31.68 2.46
C ARG A 111 -2.85 30.88 3.14
N LYS A 112 -4.01 31.49 3.37
CA LYS A 112 -5.25 30.76 3.65
C LYS A 112 -5.58 29.99 2.37
N ASN A 113 -5.23 28.71 2.31
CA ASN A 113 -5.89 27.81 1.37
C ASN A 113 -7.13 27.25 2.06
N SER A 114 -8.21 27.98 1.85
CA SER A 114 -9.58 27.55 2.07
C SER A 114 -9.85 26.37 1.13
N PHE A 115 -9.49 25.15 1.54
CA PHE A 115 -10.00 23.98 0.85
C PHE A 115 -11.41 23.75 1.36
N GLN A 116 -12.37 24.10 0.51
CA GLN A 116 -13.79 23.82 0.71
C GLN A 116 -13.95 22.34 1.06
N THR A 117 -14.54 22.08 2.22
CA THR A 117 -15.02 20.75 2.58
C THR A 117 -16.33 20.52 1.84
N SER A 118 -16.25 20.21 0.56
CA SER A 118 -17.42 19.73 -0.17
C SER A 118 -17.69 18.27 0.19
N ASN A 119 -18.59 18.09 1.16
CA ASN A 119 -19.62 17.04 1.22
C ASN A 119 -19.20 15.59 0.93
N VAL A 120 -18.98 14.81 1.99
CA VAL A 120 -19.41 13.40 2.04
C VAL A 120 -20.07 13.14 3.39
N SER A 121 -21.19 13.81 3.63
CA SER A 121 -22.13 13.48 4.70
C SER A 121 -23.54 13.32 4.14
N THR A 122 -23.67 12.53 3.07
CA THR A 122 -24.94 11.92 2.66
C THR A 122 -24.64 10.56 2.04
N LEU A 123 -25.02 9.50 2.76
CA LEU A 123 -25.31 8.12 2.34
C LEU A 123 -24.89 7.08 3.40
N ARG A 124 -25.28 7.32 4.65
CA ARG A 124 -25.66 6.25 5.58
C ARG A 124 -26.80 6.76 6.45
N LYS A 125 -28.04 6.58 5.97
CA LYS A 125 -29.26 6.31 6.74
C LYS A 125 -30.46 6.29 5.79
N THR A 126 -30.68 5.13 5.17
CA THR A 126 -31.99 4.66 4.73
C THR A 126 -31.97 3.14 4.72
N LYS A 127 -32.22 2.56 5.90
CA LYS A 127 -32.85 1.25 6.04
C LYS A 127 -33.44 1.14 7.45
N VAL A 128 -34.65 1.67 7.62
CA VAL A 128 -35.74 1.09 8.41
C VAL A 128 -36.99 1.32 7.59
#